data_AF-A0A2T2RUG1-F1
#
_entry.id   AF-A0A2T2RUG1-F1
#
_cell.length_a   1.000
_cell.length_b   1.000
_cell.length_c   1.000
_cell.angle_alpha   90.00
_cell.angle_beta   90.00
_cell.angle_gamma   90.00
#
_symmetry.space_group_name_H-M   'P 1'
#
loop_
_entity.id
_entity.type
_entity.pdbx_description
1 polymer ?
#
loop_
_entity_poly.entity_id
_entity_poly.type
_entity_poly.pdbx_seq_one_letter_code
_entity_poly.pdbx_strand_id
1 'polypeptide(L)' 'MITLEGIKPVGLGQWLREYDYLYGVAEPRTGASFFWEFSHLDSFGFGKILKLFSQQYSESLNFIQVDRANCPYS' A
#
# COMPACT_ATOMS: atom_id res chain seq x y z
N MET A 1 -27.93 -15.11 10.40
CA MET A 1 -28.18 -14.65 11.79
C MET A 1 -28.60 -13.19 11.71
N ILE A 2 -29.86 -12.89 12.00
CA ILE A 2 -30.40 -11.52 12.05
C ILE A 2 -30.70 -11.26 13.52
N THR A 3 -30.09 -10.22 14.12
CA THR A 3 -30.37 -9.79 15.49
C THR A 3 -31.40 -8.66 15.49
N LEU A 4 -32.17 -8.59 16.58
CA LEU A 4 -33.14 -7.51 16.87
C LEU A 4 -32.43 -6.15 16.99
N GLU A 5 -33.19 -5.09 16.71
CA GLU A 5 -32.74 -3.70 16.78
C GLU A 5 -32.18 -3.36 18.17
N GLY A 6 -30.99 -2.76 18.22
CA GLY A 6 -30.33 -2.36 19.47
C GLY A 6 -29.38 -3.38 20.09
N ILE A 7 -29.29 -4.61 19.57
CA ILE A 7 -28.29 -5.58 20.02
C ILE A 7 -27.06 -5.50 19.13
N LYS A 8 -25.94 -5.05 19.70
CA LYS A 8 -24.63 -5.07 19.02
C LYS A 8 -24.27 -6.54 18.75
N PRO A 9 -24.08 -6.97 17.50
CA PRO A 9 -23.76 -8.36 17.21
C PRO A 9 -22.42 -8.71 17.86
N VAL A 10 -22.42 -9.75 18.70
CA VAL A 10 -21.20 -10.31 19.26
C VAL A 10 -20.53 -11.11 18.14
N GLY A 11 -19.60 -10.49 17.44
CA GLY A 11 -18.79 -11.17 16.43
C GLY A 11 -17.94 -12.25 17.11
N LEU A 12 -18.10 -13.51 16.69
CA LEU A 12 -17.38 -14.67 17.23
C LEU A 12 -15.87 -14.67 16.97
N GLY A 13 -15.33 -13.61 16.38
CA GLY A 13 -13.90 -13.40 16.19
C GLY A 13 -13.64 -11.97 15.74
N GLN A 14 -12.68 -11.31 16.38
CA GLN A 14 -11.99 -10.19 15.73
C GLN A 14 -11.13 -10.80 14.62
N TRP A 15 -11.49 -10.57 13.36
CA TRP A 15 -10.55 -10.78 12.27
C TRP A 15 -9.36 -9.85 12.53
N LEU A 16 -8.17 -10.42 12.71
CA LEU A 16 -6.93 -9.65 12.70
C LEU A 16 -6.87 -8.93 11.36
N ARG A 17 -7.10 -7.62 11.39
CA ARG A 17 -6.92 -6.78 10.22
C ARG A 17 -5.43 -6.51 10.11
N GLU A 18 -4.73 -7.43 9.48
CA GLU A 18 -3.37 -7.18 9.00
C GLU A 18 -3.50 -6.14 7.88
N TYR A 19 -2.92 -4.96 8.11
CA TYR A 19 -2.91 -3.89 7.14
C TYR A 19 -1.67 -4.07 6.29
N ASP A 20 -1.82 -4.79 5.18
CA ASP A 20 -0.76 -4.85 4.18
C ASP A 20 -0.91 -3.66 3.24
N TYR A 21 0.11 -2.82 3.23
CA TYR A 21 0.24 -1.69 2.32
C TYR A 21 0.99 -2.14 1.08
N LEU A 22 0.27 -2.15 -0.04
CA LEU A 22 0.87 -2.38 -1.35
C LEU A 22 1.39 -1.07 -1.89
N TYR A 23 2.68 -1.03 -2.17
CA TYR A 23 3.29 0.09 -2.86
C TYR A 23 3.81 -0.39 -4.21
N GLY A 24 3.66 0.43 -5.25
CA GLY A 24 4.19 0.09 -6.56
C GLY A 24 4.29 1.25 -7.50
N VAL A 25 5.02 1.00 -8.59
CA VAL A 25 5.18 1.91 -9.73
C VAL A 25 4.67 1.18 -10.97
N ALA A 26 3.84 1.85 -11.77
CA ALA A 26 3.35 1.34 -13.03
C ALA A 26 3.85 2.23 -14.16
N GLU A 27 4.41 1.62 -15.21
CA GLU A 27 4.80 2.33 -16.41
C GLU A 27 3.55 2.50 -17.32
N PRO A 28 3.12 3.74 -17.62
CA PRO A 28 1.83 3.99 -18.25
C PRO A 28 1.70 3.49 -19.70
N ARG A 29 2.80 3.36 -20.46
CA ARG A 29 2.74 3.07 -21.90
C ARG A 29 2.75 1.58 -22.21
N THR A 30 3.50 0.80 -21.45
CA THR A 30 3.76 -0.63 -21.59
C THR A 30 2.96 -1.46 -20.60
N GLY A 31 2.50 -0.86 -19.50
CA GLY A 31 1.78 -1.56 -18.44
C GLY A 31 2.69 -2.39 -17.52
N ALA A 32 4.01 -2.26 -17.64
CA ALA A 32 4.94 -2.89 -16.71
C ALA A 32 4.67 -2.38 -15.28
N SER A 33 4.62 -3.29 -14.31
CA SER A 33 4.38 -2.95 -12.91
C SER A 33 5.45 -3.52 -12.00
N PHE A 34 5.78 -2.76 -10.96
CA PHE A 34 6.71 -3.14 -9.92
C PHE A 34 6.05 -2.87 -8.58
N PHE A 35 5.86 -3.89 -7.74
CA PHE A 35 5.11 -3.78 -6.50
C PHE A 35 5.74 -4.58 -5.37
N TRP A 36 5.56 -4.09 -4.15
CA TRP A 36 6.03 -4.69 -2.92
C TRP A 36 5.04 -4.44 -1.79
N GLU A 37 4.83 -5.47 -0.96
CA GLU A 37 3.95 -5.43 0.20
C GLU A 37 4.74 -5.05 1.46
N PHE A 38 4.16 -4.18 2.28
CA PHE A 38 4.73 -3.70 3.54
C PHE A 38 3.68 -3.71 4.63
N SER A 39 4.11 -4.00 5.86
CA SER A 39 3.22 -4.02 7.02
C SER A 39 2.79 -2.62 7.51
N HIS A 40 3.42 -1.55 7.01
CA HIS A 40 3.17 -0.18 7.46
C HIS A 40 3.24 0.81 6.28
N LEU A 41 2.40 1.86 6.33
CA LEU A 41 2.46 3.01 5.44
C LEU A 41 3.30 4.11 6.08
N ASP A 42 4.60 4.08 5.84
CA ASP A 42 5.52 5.09 6.33
C ASP A 42 6.52 5.53 5.25
N SER A 43 7.26 6.60 5.56
CA SER A 43 8.31 7.13 4.69
C SER A 43 9.47 6.14 4.54
N PHE A 44 9.64 5.19 5.47
CA PHE A 44 10.70 4.19 5.43
C PHE A 44 10.42 3.12 4.37
N GLY A 45 9.18 2.60 4.32
CA GLY A 45 8.67 1.71 3.28
C GLY A 45 8.79 2.35 1.90
N PHE A 46 8.39 3.61 1.77
CA PHE A 46 8.54 4.35 0.51
C PHE A 46 10.01 4.45 0.06
N GLY A 47 10.93 4.83 0.96
CA GLY A 47 12.36 4.88 0.65
C GLY A 47 12.96 3.53 0.25
N LYS A 48 12.52 2.44 0.91
CA LYS A 48 12.98 1.08 0.59
C LYS A 48 12.56 0.65 -0.82
N ILE A 49 11.38 1.04 -1.27
CA ILE A 49 10.91 0.74 -2.63
C ILE A 49 11.69 1.51 -3.66
N LEU A 50 11.95 2.79 -3.44
CA LEU A 50 12.76 3.56 -4.37
C LEU A 50 14.16 2.96 -4.54
N LYS A 51 14.72 2.40 -3.46
CA LYS A 51 15.99 1.66 -3.52
C LYS A 51 15.89 0.36 -4.31
N LEU A 52 14.84 -0.44 -4.09
CA LEU A 52 14.64 -1.69 -4.83
C LEU A 52 14.37 -1.41 -6.32
N PHE A 53 13.58 -0.37 -6.60
CA PHE A 53 13.27 0.09 -7.94
C PHE A 53 14.52 0.58 -8.68
N SER A 54 15.38 1.38 -8.02
CA SER A 54 16.63 1.85 -8.65
C SER A 54 17.63 0.72 -8.89
N GLN A 55 17.63 -0.33 -8.08
CA GLN A 55 18.44 -1.53 -8.32
C GLN A 55 17.93 -2.32 -9.53
N GLN A 56 16.61 -2.47 -9.67
CA GLN A 56 16.01 -3.21 -10.78
C GLN A 56 16.14 -2.46 -12.12
N TYR A 57 16.05 -1.13 -12.09
CA TYR A 57 16.06 -0.27 -13.28
C TYR A 57 17.31 0.64 -13.31
N SER A 58 18.47 0.10 -12.94
CA SER A 58 19.71 0.84 -12.73
C SER A 58 20.31 1.47 -13.99
N GLU A 59 20.03 0.90 -15.16
CA GLU A 59 20.54 1.36 -16.45
C GLU A 59 19.59 2.36 -17.15
N SER A 60 18.54 2.80 -16.47
CA SER A 60 17.50 3.66 -17.04
C SER A 60 17.28 4.92 -16.22
N LEU A 61 17.01 6.03 -16.91
CA LEU A 61 16.51 7.24 -16.27
C LEU A 61 15.00 7.10 -16.08
N ASN A 62 14.57 6.94 -14.83
CA ASN A 62 13.17 6.78 -14.47
C ASN A 62 12.57 8.08 -13.93
N PHE A 63 11.40 8.46 -14.45
CA PHE A 63 10.59 9.55 -13.90
C PHE A 63 9.42 8.97 -13.12
N ILE A 64 9.35 9.26 -11.82
CA ILE A 64 8.27 8.80 -10.95
C ILE A 64 7.39 10.01 -10.62
N GLN A 65 6.12 9.92 -10.99
CA GLN A 65 5.10 10.88 -10.58
C GLN A 65 4.34 10.31 -9.40
N VAL A 66 4.30 11.06 -8.29
CA VAL A 66 3.57 10.69 -7.08
C VAL A 66 2.47 11.72 -6.83
N ASP A 67 1.25 11.26 -6.62
CA ASP A 67 0.16 12.13 -6.20
C ASP A 67 0.29 12.49 -4.71
N ARG A 68 0.07 13.77 -4.38
CA ARG A 68 0.11 14.23 -2.99
C ARG A 68 -1.23 13.96 -2.32
N ALA A 69 -1.45 12.73 -1.90
CA ALA A 69 -2.57 12.40 -1.02
C ALA A 69 -2.30 12.95 0.39
N ASN A 70 -3.21 13.81 0.88
CA ASN A 70 -3.14 14.32 2.25
C ASN A 70 -3.52 13.18 3.22
N CYS A 71 -2.62 12.77 4.11
CA CYS A 71 -2.93 11.83 5.19
C CYS A 71 -3.46 12.63 6.38
N PRO A 72 -4.74 12.54 6.78
CA PRO A 72 -5.33 13.38 7.83
C PRO A 72 -4.88 13.03 9.27
N TYR A 73 -3.93 12.11 9.43
CA TYR A 73 -3.38 11.69 10.72
C TYR A 73 -1.85 11.74 10.70
N SER A 74 -1.29 12.92 10.41
CA SER A 74 0.15 13.23 10.55
C SER A 74 0.42 14.02 11.82
#